data_AF-A0A319F5K4-F1
#
_entry.id   AF-A0A319F5K4-F1
#
_cell.length_a   1.000
_cell.length_b   1.000
_cell.length_c   1.000
_cell.angle_alpha   90.00
_cell.angle_beta   90.00
_cell.angle_gamma   90.00
#
_symmetry.space_group_name_H-M   'P 1'
#
loop_
_entity.id
_entity.type
_entity.pdbx_description
1 polymer ?
#
loop_
_entity_poly.entity_id
_entity_poly.type
_entity_poly.pdbx_seq_one_letter_code
_entity_poly.pdbx_strand_id
1 'polypeptide(L)'
;IFNNLTQYPLDVTESKVGDAFHDFLIPVVEEICTYMELKKRSPTVSEQQLVQDILTRYVTHYVNNAPPPPSDWKAKTSIPCDCSDCRRLRDFISDPFLKTKDFAMAQHRRTHLDLQLDKSYFATTTIKRGTPHTLQVEKTRAMLVSNFQTWGMRARLANDTLKQLSQRSTLKELLGESYDSIFTHPNLVVPSTRPAVPALGDRSKGNTQKTVKGTVPVKRRYEE
;
A
#
# COMPACT_ATOMS: atom_id res chain seq x y z
N ILE A 1 33.50 -4.92 10.28
CA ILE A 1 32.88 -5.81 9.28
C ILE A 1 31.36 -5.89 9.48
N PHE A 2 30.86 -6.11 10.71
CA PHE A 2 29.41 -6.17 11.00
C PHE A 2 28.61 -4.88 10.66
N ASN A 3 29.15 -3.68 10.88
CA ASN A 3 28.47 -2.42 10.52
C ASN A 3 28.15 -2.25 9.02
N ASN A 4 28.92 -2.90 8.14
CA ASN A 4 28.71 -2.75 6.68
C ASN A 4 27.57 -3.65 6.17
N LEU A 5 27.20 -4.71 6.91
CA LEU A 5 26.10 -5.60 6.54
C LEU A 5 24.73 -4.98 6.85
N THR A 6 24.68 -3.98 7.72
CA THR A 6 23.43 -3.36 8.18
C THR A 6 23.17 -1.99 7.54
N GLN A 7 24.16 -1.42 6.83
CA GLN A 7 24.03 -0.16 6.09
C GLN A 7 23.63 -0.32 4.62
N TYR A 8 23.83 -1.49 4.01
CA TYR A 8 23.46 -1.75 2.62
C TYR A 8 21.95 -1.72 2.25
N PRO A 9 20.97 -1.83 3.17
CA PRO A 9 19.56 -1.79 2.77
C PRO A 9 19.01 -0.41 2.44
N LEU A 10 19.77 0.69 2.62
CA LEU A 10 19.22 2.05 2.51
C LEU A 10 19.08 2.59 1.08
N ASP A 11 19.56 1.85 0.07
CA ASP A 11 19.49 2.26 -1.35
C ASP A 11 18.73 1.24 -2.22
N VAL A 12 17.88 0.43 -1.59
CA VAL A 12 17.24 -0.72 -2.22
C VAL A 12 15.72 -0.60 -2.13
N THR A 13 15.01 -0.94 -3.22
CA THR A 13 13.54 -0.92 -3.28
C THR A 13 12.92 -1.71 -2.11
N GLU A 14 11.76 -1.27 -1.57
CA GLU A 14 11.11 -1.89 -0.39
C GLU A 14 10.98 -3.42 -0.47
N SER A 15 10.78 -3.98 -1.68
CA SER A 15 10.74 -5.43 -1.92
C SER A 15 12.03 -6.13 -1.51
N LYS A 16 13.19 -5.59 -1.91
CA LYS A 16 14.50 -6.23 -1.69
C LYS A 16 14.97 -6.12 -0.24
N VAL A 17 14.45 -5.14 0.52
CA VAL A 17 14.69 -5.06 1.97
C VAL A 17 14.00 -6.23 2.68
N GLY A 18 12.76 -6.56 2.27
CA GLY A 18 12.05 -7.74 2.79
C GLY A 18 12.80 -9.03 2.54
N ASP A 19 13.25 -9.25 1.31
CA ASP A 19 14.01 -10.45 0.92
C ASP A 19 15.30 -10.58 1.76
N ALA A 20 16.06 -9.49 1.94
CA ALA A 20 17.28 -9.52 2.76
C ALA A 20 17.05 -9.97 4.21
N PHE A 21 15.92 -9.58 4.82
CA PHE A 21 15.60 -10.04 6.16
C PHE A 21 15.18 -11.52 6.18
N HIS A 22 14.21 -11.92 5.36
CA HIS A 22 13.63 -13.27 5.45
C HIS A 22 14.52 -14.36 4.84
N ASP A 23 15.27 -14.04 3.79
CA ASP A 23 16.11 -15.01 3.08
C ASP A 23 17.50 -15.16 3.70
N PHE A 24 17.93 -14.17 4.50
CA PHE A 24 19.30 -14.14 5.02
C PHE A 24 19.38 -13.83 6.52
N LEU A 25 18.94 -12.65 6.96
CA LEU A 25 19.20 -12.21 8.34
C LEU A 25 18.44 -13.01 9.39
N ILE A 26 17.17 -13.36 9.13
CA ILE A 26 16.36 -14.18 10.04
C ILE A 26 16.91 -15.62 10.14
N PRO A 27 17.22 -16.33 9.02
CA PRO A 27 17.91 -17.62 9.08
C PRO A 27 19.22 -17.59 9.86
N VAL A 28 20.01 -16.51 9.76
CA VAL A 28 21.24 -16.35 10.56
C VAL A 28 20.92 -16.30 12.06
N VAL A 29 19.87 -15.59 12.48
CA VAL A 29 19.43 -15.57 13.88
C VAL A 29 19.00 -16.97 14.34
N GLU A 30 18.26 -17.71 13.50
CA GLU A 30 17.85 -19.09 13.80
C GLU A 30 19.04 -20.05 13.98
N GLU A 31 20.05 -19.92 13.12
CA GLU A 31 21.28 -20.72 13.20
C GLU A 31 22.10 -20.39 14.44
N ILE A 32 22.21 -19.12 14.83
CA ILE A 32 22.88 -18.72 16.07
C ILE A 32 22.19 -19.34 17.28
N CYS A 33 20.86 -19.25 17.36
CA CYS A 33 20.07 -19.88 18.43
C CYS A 33 20.28 -21.41 18.46
N THR A 34 20.21 -22.06 17.30
CA THR A 34 20.39 -23.52 17.18
C THR A 34 21.79 -23.96 17.59
N TYR A 35 22.82 -23.23 17.17
CA TYR A 35 24.20 -23.52 17.53
C TYR A 35 24.43 -23.41 19.04
N MET A 36 23.84 -22.40 19.68
CA MET A 36 23.94 -22.23 21.13
C MET A 36 23.20 -23.34 21.90
N GLU A 37 22.00 -23.71 21.47
CA GLU A 37 21.22 -24.81 22.05
C GLU A 37 22.02 -26.12 21.98
N LEU A 38 22.66 -26.39 20.83
CA LEU A 38 23.47 -27.57 20.61
C LEU A 38 24.73 -27.60 21.49
N LYS A 39 25.42 -26.46 21.62
CA LYS A 39 26.67 -26.36 22.39
C LYS A 39 26.45 -26.12 23.88
N LYS A 40 25.22 -25.85 24.31
CA LYS A 40 24.84 -25.52 25.69
C LYS A 40 25.76 -24.45 26.30
N ARG A 41 26.10 -23.44 25.51
CA ARG A 41 26.98 -22.34 25.93
C ARG A 41 26.17 -21.06 26.06
N SER A 42 26.64 -20.17 26.92
CA SER A 42 26.11 -18.81 26.99
C SER A 42 26.47 -18.02 25.72
N PRO A 43 25.60 -17.07 25.32
CA PRO A 43 25.89 -16.18 24.20
C PRO A 43 27.07 -15.25 24.50
N THR A 44 27.86 -14.93 23.48
CA THR A 44 28.91 -13.91 23.57
C THR A 44 28.34 -12.50 23.38
N VAL A 45 29.05 -11.48 23.84
CA VAL A 45 28.63 -10.07 23.68
C VAL A 45 28.42 -9.72 22.20
N SER A 46 29.28 -10.20 21.30
CA SER A 46 29.16 -9.92 19.86
C SER A 46 27.92 -10.57 19.24
N GLU A 47 27.54 -11.78 19.68
CA GLU A 47 26.34 -12.47 19.20
C GLU A 47 25.08 -11.77 19.71
N GLN A 48 25.08 -11.36 20.98
CA GLN A 48 23.99 -10.56 21.55
C GLN A 48 23.80 -9.27 20.75
N GLN A 49 24.88 -8.50 20.54
CA GLN A 49 24.83 -7.25 19.78
C GLN A 49 24.33 -7.46 18.35
N LEU A 50 24.80 -8.51 17.67
CA LEU A 50 24.38 -8.83 16.31
C LEU A 50 22.87 -9.14 16.24
N VAL A 51 22.39 -10.04 17.09
CA VAL A 51 20.97 -10.46 17.09
C VAL A 51 20.08 -9.29 17.49
N GLN A 52 20.48 -8.48 18.46
CA GLN A 52 19.76 -7.28 18.86
C GLN A 52 19.68 -6.25 17.73
N ASP A 53 20.77 -5.96 17.01
CA ASP A 53 20.75 -5.01 15.89
C ASP A 53 19.89 -5.53 14.73
N ILE A 54 20.00 -6.83 14.38
CA ILE A 54 19.18 -7.44 13.34
C ILE A 54 17.69 -7.30 13.66
N LEU A 55 17.27 -7.74 14.85
CA LEU A 55 15.84 -7.74 15.20
C LEU A 55 15.30 -6.33 15.48
N THR A 56 16.12 -5.43 16.01
CA THR A 56 15.76 -4.01 16.12
C THR A 56 15.50 -3.43 14.74
N ARG A 57 16.41 -3.63 13.78
CA ARG A 57 16.25 -3.14 12.41
C ARG A 57 15.10 -3.80 11.67
N TYR A 58 14.83 -5.07 11.94
CA TYR A 58 13.70 -5.78 11.38
C TYR A 58 12.38 -5.06 11.74
N VAL A 59 12.23 -4.66 13.01
CA VAL A 59 11.04 -3.97 13.49
C VAL A 59 11.01 -2.49 13.09
N THR A 60 12.14 -1.79 13.12
CA THR A 60 12.20 -0.34 12.87
C THR A 60 12.28 0.03 11.39
N HIS A 61 12.95 -0.78 10.56
CA HIS A 61 13.17 -0.48 9.14
C HIS A 61 12.35 -1.36 8.20
N TYR A 62 12.26 -2.67 8.43
CA TYR A 62 11.46 -3.53 7.54
C TYR A 62 9.96 -3.40 7.81
N VAL A 63 9.51 -3.61 9.05
CA VAL A 63 8.09 -3.42 9.39
C VAL A 63 7.70 -1.96 9.22
N ASN A 64 8.54 -1.07 9.76
CA ASN A 64 8.38 0.39 9.75
C ASN A 64 7.08 0.85 10.44
N ASN A 65 6.95 2.15 10.61
CA ASN A 65 5.79 2.78 11.21
C ASN A 65 4.55 2.55 10.34
N ALA A 66 3.40 2.38 11.00
CA ALA A 66 2.12 2.36 10.31
C ALA A 66 1.95 3.69 9.53
N PRO A 67 1.56 3.65 8.24
CA PRO A 67 1.28 4.87 7.52
C PRO A 67 0.11 5.58 8.21
N PRO A 68 0.22 6.90 8.49
CA PRO A 68 -0.85 7.63 9.16
C PRO A 68 -2.12 7.58 8.30
N PRO A 69 -3.31 7.43 8.91
CA PRO A 69 -4.55 7.63 8.18
C PRO A 69 -4.57 9.05 7.61
N PRO A 70 -5.01 9.28 6.37
CA PRO A 70 -5.07 10.62 5.81
C PRO A 70 -6.04 11.48 6.62
N SER A 71 -5.55 12.60 7.16
CA SER A 71 -6.37 13.61 7.83
C SER A 71 -7.25 14.39 6.85
N ASP A 72 -6.90 14.40 5.56
CA ASP A 72 -7.61 15.15 4.52
C ASP A 72 -7.70 14.39 3.17
N TRP A 73 -8.45 14.95 2.21
CA TRP A 73 -8.51 14.46 0.84
C TRP A 73 -7.46 15.10 -0.07
N LYS A 74 -6.38 15.67 0.48
CA LYS A 74 -5.35 16.32 -0.33
C LYS A 74 -4.46 15.24 -0.95
N ALA A 75 -4.52 15.07 -2.27
CA ALA A 75 -3.66 14.10 -2.95
C ALA A 75 -2.25 14.70 -3.15
N LYS A 76 -1.21 13.94 -2.80
CA LYS A 76 0.20 14.29 -3.06
C LYS A 76 0.57 13.92 -4.50
N THR A 77 -0.04 14.57 -5.47
CA THR A 77 0.30 14.41 -6.89
C THR A 77 0.64 15.77 -7.50
N SER A 78 1.46 15.76 -8.55
CA SER A 78 1.81 16.97 -9.30
C SER A 78 1.25 16.86 -10.71
N ILE A 79 0.48 17.86 -11.14
CA ILE A 79 0.07 18.01 -12.54
C ILE A 79 1.10 18.91 -13.23
N PRO A 80 1.86 18.39 -14.21
CA PRO A 80 2.91 19.15 -14.89
C PRO A 80 2.36 20.23 -15.81
N CYS A 81 1.16 20.04 -16.37
CA CYS A 81 0.55 21.02 -17.27
C CYS A 81 0.07 22.29 -16.53
N ASP A 82 0.21 23.44 -17.17
CA ASP A 82 -0.09 24.78 -16.64
C ASP A 82 -1.36 25.43 -17.22
N CYS A 83 -2.05 24.73 -18.13
CA CYS A 83 -3.25 25.24 -18.80
C CYS A 83 -4.38 25.58 -17.80
N SER A 84 -5.34 26.39 -18.24
CA SER A 84 -6.45 26.86 -17.39
C SER A 84 -7.29 25.72 -16.80
N ASP A 85 -7.47 24.63 -17.54
CA ASP A 85 -8.17 23.43 -17.07
C ASP A 85 -7.38 22.69 -16.00
N CYS A 86 -6.07 22.52 -16.21
CA CYS A 86 -5.17 21.90 -15.25
C CYS A 86 -5.01 22.72 -13.98
N ARG A 87 -5.14 24.06 -14.06
CA ARG A 87 -5.21 24.92 -12.87
C ARG A 87 -6.47 24.62 -12.04
N ARG A 88 -7.65 24.57 -12.67
CA ARG A 88 -8.92 24.21 -11.99
C ARG A 88 -8.91 22.80 -11.41
N LEU A 89 -8.16 21.89 -12.04
CA LEU A 89 -7.93 20.54 -11.54
C LEU A 89 -6.99 20.54 -10.33
N ARG A 90 -5.89 21.30 -10.35
CA ARG A 90 -4.99 21.47 -9.18
C ARG A 90 -5.69 22.08 -7.98
N ASP A 91 -6.56 23.07 -8.19
CA ASP A 91 -7.35 23.68 -7.12
C ASP A 91 -8.22 22.61 -6.44
N PHE A 92 -8.87 21.76 -7.23
CA PHE A 92 -9.63 20.63 -6.70
C PHE A 92 -8.75 19.62 -5.97
N ILE A 93 -7.62 19.22 -6.55
CA ILE A 93 -6.68 18.26 -5.93
C ILE A 93 -6.19 18.76 -4.57
N SER A 94 -5.96 20.07 -4.46
CA SER A 94 -5.45 20.73 -3.26
C SER A 94 -6.53 20.97 -2.20
N ASP A 95 -7.80 20.91 -2.57
CA ASP A 95 -8.93 21.10 -1.66
C ASP A 95 -9.09 19.90 -0.70
N PRO A 96 -8.95 20.09 0.62
CA PRO A 96 -9.00 18.99 1.59
C PRO A 96 -10.42 18.43 1.82
N PHE A 97 -11.48 19.16 1.45
CA PHE A 97 -12.87 18.82 1.72
C PHE A 97 -13.60 18.24 0.50
N LEU A 98 -13.17 18.61 -0.71
CA LEU A 98 -13.77 18.10 -1.93
C LEU A 98 -13.23 16.72 -2.31
N LYS A 99 -14.10 15.70 -2.18
CA LYS A 99 -13.82 14.33 -2.63
C LYS A 99 -14.04 14.14 -4.13
N THR A 100 -15.04 14.80 -4.71
CA THR A 100 -15.44 14.62 -6.11
C THR A 100 -15.66 15.97 -6.76
N LYS A 101 -15.32 16.10 -8.06
CA LYS A 101 -15.62 17.29 -8.86
C LYS A 101 -15.96 16.92 -10.29
N ASP A 102 -16.94 17.64 -10.82
CA ASP A 102 -17.46 17.47 -12.16
C ASP A 102 -16.93 18.55 -13.11
N PHE A 103 -16.46 18.13 -14.28
CA PHE A 103 -15.89 18.97 -15.32
C PHE A 103 -16.68 18.82 -16.62
N ALA A 104 -17.67 19.68 -16.84
CA ALA A 104 -18.44 19.75 -18.08
C ALA A 104 -17.64 20.48 -19.16
N MET A 105 -17.17 19.76 -20.18
CA MET A 105 -16.32 20.32 -21.25
C MET A 105 -16.29 19.42 -22.48
N ALA A 106 -15.79 19.90 -23.61
CA ALA A 106 -15.65 19.12 -24.84
C ALA A 106 -14.73 17.90 -24.66
N GLN A 107 -14.89 16.89 -25.53
CA GLN A 107 -14.19 15.60 -25.40
C GLN A 107 -12.67 15.74 -25.31
N HIS A 108 -12.04 16.53 -26.18
CA HIS A 108 -10.58 16.69 -26.19
C HIS A 108 -10.05 17.24 -24.85
N ARG A 109 -10.78 18.17 -24.22
CA ARG A 109 -10.42 18.75 -22.91
C ARG A 109 -10.60 17.75 -21.78
N ARG A 110 -11.67 16.93 -21.83
CA ARG A 110 -11.86 15.83 -20.87
C ARG A 110 -10.72 14.82 -20.97
N THR A 111 -10.38 14.39 -22.17
CA THR A 111 -9.27 13.45 -22.40
C THR A 111 -7.94 14.04 -21.93
N HIS A 112 -7.70 15.33 -22.17
CA HIS A 112 -6.53 16.02 -21.65
C HIS A 112 -6.46 15.95 -20.11
N LEU A 113 -7.52 16.35 -19.40
CA LEU A 113 -7.57 16.26 -17.94
C LEU A 113 -7.39 14.83 -17.44
N ASP A 114 -8.02 13.87 -18.09
CA ASP A 114 -7.96 12.46 -17.71
C ASP A 114 -6.54 11.89 -17.77
N LEU A 115 -5.73 12.33 -18.75
CA LEU A 115 -4.32 11.96 -18.93
C LEU A 115 -3.39 12.60 -17.89
N GLN A 116 -3.78 13.73 -17.29
CA GLN A 116 -2.99 14.38 -16.23
C GLN A 116 -3.19 13.72 -14.85
N LEU A 117 -4.21 12.87 -14.70
CA LEU A 117 -4.57 12.26 -13.43
C LEU A 117 -3.83 10.93 -13.22
N ASP A 118 -3.11 10.84 -12.11
CA ASP A 118 -2.56 9.59 -11.63
C ASP A 118 -3.69 8.67 -11.12
N LYS A 119 -3.92 7.57 -11.84
CA LYS A 119 -5.01 6.62 -11.54
C LYS A 119 -4.83 5.90 -10.20
N SER A 120 -3.66 6.01 -9.58
CA SER A 120 -3.40 5.53 -8.22
C SER A 120 -4.14 6.35 -7.15
N TYR A 121 -4.46 7.60 -7.46
CA TYR A 121 -5.10 8.56 -6.53
C TYR A 121 -6.47 9.05 -6.99
N PHE A 122 -6.85 8.82 -8.26
CA PHE A 122 -8.10 9.32 -8.81
C PHE A 122 -8.83 8.28 -9.64
N ALA A 123 -10.14 8.22 -9.45
CA ALA A 123 -11.06 7.51 -10.33
C ALA A 123 -11.76 8.54 -11.23
N THR A 124 -11.95 8.20 -12.50
CA THR A 124 -12.64 9.08 -13.44
C THR A 124 -13.79 8.36 -14.13
N THR A 125 -14.92 9.06 -14.28
CA THR A 125 -16.11 8.56 -14.96
C THR A 125 -16.64 9.62 -15.90
N THR A 126 -16.99 9.24 -17.13
CA THR A 126 -17.64 10.18 -18.07
C THR A 126 -19.16 10.03 -17.99
N ILE A 127 -19.83 11.07 -17.49
CA ILE A 127 -21.29 11.16 -17.45
C ILE A 127 -21.78 11.68 -18.80
N LYS A 128 -22.43 10.79 -19.57
CA LYS A 128 -22.96 11.08 -20.92
C LYS A 128 -24.38 11.65 -20.92
N ARG A 129 -24.71 12.46 -19.92
CA ARG A 129 -26.03 13.11 -19.81
C ARG A 129 -25.92 14.57 -20.25
N GLY A 130 -26.54 14.91 -21.38
CA GLY A 130 -26.48 16.27 -21.95
C GLY A 130 -25.19 16.55 -22.73
N THR A 131 -25.13 17.75 -23.32
CA THR A 131 -23.95 18.26 -24.03
C THR A 131 -23.56 19.63 -23.47
N PRO A 132 -22.26 19.90 -23.22
CA PRO A 132 -21.14 18.96 -23.29
C PRO A 132 -21.22 17.86 -22.20
N HIS A 133 -20.69 16.66 -22.46
CA HIS A 133 -20.59 15.62 -21.43
C HIS A 133 -19.63 16.03 -20.30
N THR A 134 -19.77 15.37 -19.15
CA THR A 134 -19.04 15.71 -17.93
C THR A 134 -18.02 14.64 -17.57
N LEU A 135 -16.78 15.06 -17.27
CA LEU A 135 -15.79 14.21 -16.61
C LEU A 135 -15.95 14.38 -15.10
N GLN A 136 -16.40 13.34 -14.42
CA GLN A 136 -16.39 13.28 -12.96
C GLN A 136 -15.04 12.73 -12.51
N VAL A 137 -14.37 13.45 -11.61
CA VAL A 137 -13.10 13.07 -11.00
C VAL A 137 -13.34 12.87 -9.52
N GLU A 138 -13.03 11.67 -9.00
CA GLU A 138 -13.12 11.32 -7.60
C GLU A 138 -11.73 11.05 -7.04
N LYS A 139 -11.40 11.65 -5.89
CA LYS A 139 -10.19 11.33 -5.14
C LYS A 139 -10.36 10.01 -4.43
N THR A 140 -9.45 9.08 -4.66
CA THR A 140 -9.44 7.78 -4.03
C THR A 140 -8.42 7.75 -2.90
N ARG A 141 -8.69 6.92 -1.89
CA ARG A 141 -7.70 6.55 -0.87
C ARG A 141 -6.99 5.25 -1.28
N ALA A 142 -7.01 4.88 -2.55
CA ALA A 142 -6.57 3.55 -3.00
C ALA A 142 -5.10 3.28 -2.64
N MET A 143 -4.20 4.23 -2.86
CA MET A 143 -2.79 4.09 -2.46
C MET A 143 -2.62 4.02 -0.93
N LEU A 144 -3.42 4.74 -0.15
CA LEU A 144 -3.31 4.72 1.33
C LEU A 144 -3.87 3.41 1.91
N VAL A 145 -4.96 2.92 1.35
CA VAL A 145 -5.48 1.57 1.66
C VAL A 145 -4.43 0.53 1.28
N SER A 146 -3.80 0.66 0.11
CA SER A 146 -2.73 -0.24 -0.34
C SER A 146 -1.51 -0.19 0.59
N ASN A 147 -0.99 1.00 0.92
CA ASN A 147 0.16 1.15 1.83
C ASN A 147 -0.14 0.61 3.23
N PHE A 148 -1.34 0.87 3.76
CA PHE A 148 -1.76 0.32 5.05
C PHE A 148 -1.92 -1.20 5.00
N GLN A 149 -2.45 -1.75 3.90
CA GLN A 149 -2.51 -3.20 3.69
C GLN A 149 -1.11 -3.82 3.62
N THR A 150 -0.20 -3.22 2.85
CA THR A 150 1.19 -3.66 2.72
C THR A 150 1.90 -3.63 4.08
N TRP A 151 1.82 -2.52 4.81
CA TRP A 151 2.33 -2.44 6.18
C TRP A 151 1.71 -3.53 7.07
N GLY A 152 0.38 -3.70 7.02
CA GLY A 152 -0.30 -4.72 7.82
C GLY A 152 0.13 -6.15 7.50
N MET A 153 0.49 -6.44 6.24
CA MET A 153 1.09 -7.73 5.87
C MET A 153 2.49 -7.88 6.46
N ARG A 154 3.36 -6.86 6.36
CA ARG A 154 4.70 -6.88 6.96
C ARG A 154 4.65 -7.07 8.47
N ALA A 155 3.78 -6.34 9.17
CA ALA A 155 3.62 -6.43 10.62
C ALA A 155 3.09 -7.80 11.07
N ARG A 156 2.15 -8.40 10.32
CA ARG A 156 1.69 -9.77 10.61
C ARG A 156 2.79 -10.81 10.41
N LEU A 157 3.48 -10.75 9.26
CA LEU A 157 4.59 -11.65 8.98
C LEU A 157 5.67 -11.54 10.06
N ALA A 158 6.05 -10.33 10.44
CA ALA A 158 7.04 -10.10 11.50
C ALA A 158 6.59 -10.64 12.86
N ASN A 159 5.32 -10.48 13.23
CA ASN A 159 4.79 -11.09 14.46
C ASN A 159 4.89 -12.62 14.43
N ASP A 160 4.54 -13.24 13.31
CA ASP A 160 4.61 -14.70 13.16
C ASP A 160 6.06 -15.18 13.24
N THR A 161 6.98 -14.52 12.55
CA THR A 161 8.43 -14.80 12.60
C THR A 161 9.00 -14.63 14.00
N LEU A 162 8.72 -13.51 14.68
CA LEU A 162 9.20 -13.28 16.05
C LEU A 162 8.62 -14.31 17.04
N LYS A 163 7.36 -14.72 16.86
CA LYS A 163 6.72 -15.77 17.66
C LYS A 163 7.35 -17.15 17.45
N GLN A 164 7.81 -17.45 16.23
CA GLN A 164 8.56 -18.68 15.94
C GLN A 164 9.94 -18.62 16.60
N LEU A 165 10.67 -17.50 16.44
CA LEU A 165 11.96 -17.28 17.08
C LEU A 165 11.86 -17.37 18.61
N SER A 166 10.80 -16.87 19.22
CA SER A 166 10.61 -16.91 20.68
C SER A 166 10.43 -18.31 21.24
N GLN A 167 10.17 -19.32 20.41
CA GLN A 167 10.15 -20.72 20.85
C GLN A 167 11.56 -21.26 21.14
N ARG A 168 12.60 -20.59 20.63
CA ARG A 168 14.00 -20.89 20.96
C ARG A 168 14.31 -20.40 22.37
N SER A 169 14.71 -21.32 23.26
CA SER A 169 14.96 -20.98 24.67
C SER A 169 16.11 -19.98 24.84
N THR A 170 17.04 -19.97 23.88
CA THR A 170 18.23 -19.11 23.87
C THR A 170 17.97 -17.68 23.38
N LEU A 171 16.85 -17.41 22.71
CA LEU A 171 16.58 -16.08 22.15
C LEU A 171 16.49 -15.01 23.25
N LYS A 172 15.85 -15.36 24.37
CA LYS A 172 15.71 -14.43 25.50
C LYS A 172 17.06 -14.06 26.12
N GLU A 173 17.99 -15.00 26.18
CA GLU A 173 19.36 -14.76 26.66
C GLU A 173 20.18 -13.90 25.68
N LEU A 174 19.94 -14.05 24.37
CA LEU A 174 20.58 -13.24 23.34
C LEU A 174 20.10 -11.77 23.36
N LEU A 175 18.80 -11.58 23.57
CA LEU A 175 18.19 -10.26 23.57
C LEU A 175 18.30 -9.53 24.89
N GLY A 176 18.38 -10.25 26.01
CA GLY A 176 18.50 -9.65 27.34
C GLY A 176 17.41 -8.60 27.59
N GLU A 177 17.83 -7.41 28.01
CA GLU A 177 16.93 -6.28 28.31
C GLU A 177 16.15 -5.78 27.08
N SER A 178 16.66 -5.98 25.87
CA SER A 178 16.03 -5.55 24.62
C SER A 178 14.85 -6.44 24.21
N TYR A 179 14.65 -7.60 24.85
CA TYR A 179 13.62 -8.57 24.49
C TYR A 179 12.22 -7.95 24.48
N ASP A 180 11.80 -7.36 25.61
CA ASP A 180 10.46 -6.80 25.72
C ASP A 180 10.26 -5.61 24.78
N SER A 181 11.29 -4.76 24.61
CA SER A 181 11.24 -3.62 23.69
C SER A 181 11.03 -4.02 22.23
N ILE A 182 11.52 -5.18 21.81
CA ILE A 182 11.35 -5.68 20.44
C ILE A 182 9.96 -6.30 20.28
N PHE A 183 9.53 -7.16 21.21
CA PHE A 183 8.27 -7.90 21.11
C PHE A 183 7.03 -7.06 21.37
N THR A 184 7.15 -5.97 22.12
CA THR A 184 6.04 -5.03 22.40
C THR A 184 6.10 -3.76 21.56
N HIS A 185 6.97 -3.73 20.54
CA HIS A 185 7.23 -2.53 19.76
C HIS A 185 5.95 -2.04 19.03
N PRO A 186 5.67 -0.72 19.01
CA PRO A 186 4.44 -0.17 18.41
C PRO A 186 4.24 -0.54 16.93
N ASN A 187 5.31 -0.71 16.15
CA ASN A 187 5.23 -1.12 14.75
C ASN A 187 4.60 -2.51 14.53
N LEU A 188 4.60 -3.37 15.56
CA LEU A 188 4.01 -4.71 15.50
C LEU A 188 2.51 -4.72 15.84
N VAL A 189 1.97 -3.61 16.34
CA VAL A 189 0.57 -3.52 16.77
C VAL A 189 -0.33 -3.33 15.55
N VAL A 190 -0.95 -4.42 15.08
CA VAL A 190 -1.90 -4.39 13.97
C VAL A 190 -3.33 -4.19 14.51
N PRO A 191 -4.02 -3.09 14.17
CA PRO A 191 -5.42 -2.90 14.57
C PRO A 191 -6.30 -4.03 14.01
N SER A 192 -7.08 -4.68 14.88
CA SER A 192 -8.04 -5.73 14.48
C SER A 192 -9.17 -5.20 13.59
N THR A 193 -9.38 -3.88 13.60
CA THR A 193 -10.38 -3.18 12.79
C THR A 193 -9.77 -2.82 11.43
N ARG A 194 -10.22 -3.51 10.37
CA ARG A 194 -10.06 -3.04 8.98
C ARG A 194 -10.45 -1.55 8.94
N PRO A 195 -9.61 -0.63 8.41
CA PRO A 195 -10.09 0.71 8.14
C PRO A 195 -11.32 0.56 7.25
N ALA A 196 -12.46 1.09 7.72
CA ALA A 196 -13.72 1.01 7.02
C ALA A 196 -13.51 1.55 5.61
N VAL A 197 -13.48 0.66 4.62
CA VAL A 197 -13.59 1.04 3.22
C VAL A 197 -14.97 1.67 3.12
N PRO A 198 -15.12 2.97 2.79
CA PRO A 198 -16.42 3.47 2.41
C PRO A 198 -16.81 2.67 1.19
N ALA A 199 -17.85 1.85 1.32
CA ALA A 199 -18.34 1.01 0.23
C ALA A 199 -18.43 1.86 -1.04
N LEU A 200 -17.86 1.36 -2.15
CA LEU A 200 -18.22 1.86 -3.47
C LEU A 200 -19.74 1.91 -3.50
N GLY A 201 -20.28 3.11 -3.74
CA GLY A 201 -21.72 3.35 -3.70
C GLY A 201 -22.44 2.39 -4.63
N ASP A 202 -23.06 1.38 -4.04
CA ASP A 202 -24.08 0.58 -4.69
C ASP A 202 -25.30 1.48 -4.88
N ARG A 203 -25.55 1.86 -6.13
CA ARG A 203 -26.84 2.44 -6.53
C ARG A 203 -27.28 1.82 -7.84
N SER A 204 -27.66 0.55 -7.75
CA SER A 204 -28.64 -0.04 -8.65
C SER A 204 -30.05 0.15 -8.10
N LYS A 205 -30.89 0.93 -8.82
CA LYS A 205 -32.27 0.61 -9.24
C LYS A 205 -33.11 1.86 -9.52
N GLY A 206 -33.66 1.91 -10.73
CA GLY A 206 -34.62 2.90 -11.21
C GLY A 206 -34.93 2.68 -12.69
N ASN A 207 -35.69 1.63 -12.96
CA ASN A 207 -36.02 1.03 -14.26
C ASN A 207 -36.99 1.89 -15.09
N THR A 208 -36.85 1.94 -16.42
CA THR A 208 -38.03 1.95 -17.32
C THR A 208 -37.68 1.42 -18.72
N GLN A 209 -38.33 0.31 -19.07
CA GLN A 209 -38.44 -0.30 -20.39
C GLN A 209 -38.61 0.71 -21.54
N LYS A 210 -37.79 0.56 -22.58
CA LYS A 210 -38.29 0.69 -23.97
C LYS A 210 -37.77 -0.48 -24.80
N THR A 211 -38.70 -1.36 -25.11
CA THR A 211 -38.64 -2.43 -26.10
C THR A 211 -38.28 -1.82 -27.46
N VAL A 212 -37.11 -2.17 -28.01
CA VAL A 212 -36.81 -1.95 -29.42
C VAL A 212 -36.76 -3.31 -30.09
N LYS A 213 -37.78 -3.58 -30.91
CA LYS A 213 -37.86 -4.73 -31.81
C LYS A 213 -36.66 -4.67 -32.76
N GLY A 214 -35.78 -5.68 -32.68
CA GLY A 214 -34.74 -5.87 -33.69
C GLY A 214 -35.38 -6.25 -35.02
N THR A 215 -35.37 -5.35 -35.99
CA THR A 215 -35.68 -5.66 -37.38
C THR A 215 -34.39 -6.15 -38.03
N VAL A 216 -34.32 -7.46 -38.31
CA VAL A 216 -33.23 -8.09 -39.05
C VAL A 216 -33.37 -7.72 -40.54
N PRO A 217 -32.35 -7.16 -41.22
CA PRO A 217 -32.40 -7.01 -42.67
C PRO A 217 -32.13 -8.36 -43.34
N VAL A 218 -33.10 -8.81 -44.14
CA VAL A 218 -33.00 -9.99 -45.00
C VAL A 218 -31.97 -9.75 -46.11
N LYS A 219 -30.98 -10.65 -46.20
CA LYS A 219 -30.03 -10.77 -47.32
C LYS A 219 -30.80 -11.23 -48.56
N ARG A 220 -30.83 -10.41 -49.63
CA ARG A 220 -31.31 -10.84 -50.95
C ARG A 220 -30.33 -11.89 -51.51
N ARG A 221 -30.86 -13.03 -51.94
CA ARG A 221 -30.16 -13.96 -52.84
C ARG A 221 -30.13 -13.34 -54.24
N TYR A 222 -28.97 -13.37 -54.86
CA TYR A 222 -28.85 -13.28 -56.31
C TYR A 222 -28.87 -14.72 -56.83
N GLU A 223 -29.82 -15.01 -57.70
CA GLU A 223 -29.75 -16.12 -58.66
C GLU A 223 -29.88 -15.48 -60.06
N GLU A 224 -29.20 -16.12 -61.01
CA GLU A 224 -28.76 -15.65 -62.33
C GLU A 224 -29.87 -15.21 -63.30
#